data_AF-A0A4Y2TNS9-F1
#
_entry.id   AF-A0A4Y2TNS9-F1
#
_cell.length_a   1.000
_cell.length_b   1.000
_cell.length_c   1.000
_cell.angle_alpha   90.00
_cell.angle_beta   90.00
_cell.angle_gamma   90.00
#
_symmetry.space_group_name_H-M   'P 1'
#
loop_
_entity.id
_entity.type
_entity.pdbx_description
1 polymer ?
#
loop_
_entity_poly.entity_id
_entity_poly.type
_entity_poly.pdbx_seq_one_letter_code
_entity_poly.pdbx_strand_id
1 'polypeptide(L)'
;MDIQEAVCNFEKTLQNGHRFATKIVKKSTCTYIHPNIKDLIKTRNKTKKDWQTLRIPSIKAELNRIEKLMKKLENESRQKDKTEELETLNPENGTLWTKAKIMRRKALKIPALKGEFKLALSGPDKAETID
;
A
#
# COMPACT_ATOMS: atom_id res chain seq x y z
N MET A 1 10.75 -51.19 -22.16
CA MET A 1 10.40 -49.85 -21.67
C MET A 1 11.52 -48.94 -22.12
N ASP A 2 11.22 -47.96 -22.96
CA ASP A 2 12.22 -47.05 -23.52
C ASP A 2 12.77 -46.16 -22.39
N ILE A 3 14.09 -46.06 -22.29
CA ILE A 3 14.76 -45.25 -21.26
C ILE A 3 14.34 -43.78 -21.42
N GLN A 4 14.12 -43.33 -22.65
CA GLN A 4 13.66 -41.97 -22.91
C GLN A 4 12.26 -41.71 -22.36
N GLU A 5 11.37 -42.70 -22.47
CA GLU A 5 10.01 -42.63 -21.92
C GLU A 5 10.03 -42.57 -20.39
N ALA A 6 10.88 -43.37 -19.75
CA ALA A 6 11.03 -43.38 -18.30
C ALA A 6 11.55 -42.03 -17.76
N VAL A 7 12.55 -41.44 -18.43
CA VAL A 7 13.09 -40.11 -18.07
C VAL A 7 12.03 -39.03 -18.26
N CYS A 8 11.28 -39.05 -19.37
CA CYS A 8 10.22 -38.09 -19.62
C CYS A 8 9.11 -38.14 -18.55
N ASN A 9 8.74 -39.35 -18.11
CA ASN A 9 7.73 -39.52 -17.07
C ASN A 9 8.22 -39.03 -15.69
N PHE A 10 9.50 -39.24 -15.38
CA PHE A 10 10.12 -38.73 -14.16
C PHE A 10 10.15 -37.19 -14.13
N GLU A 11 10.57 -36.55 -15.23
CA GLU A 11 10.60 -35.10 -15.35
C GLU A 11 9.20 -34.48 -15.20
N LYS A 12 8.18 -35.08 -15.85
CA LYS A 12 6.79 -34.66 -15.69
C LYS A 12 6.32 -34.75 -14.24
N THR A 13 6.71 -35.82 -13.54
CA THR A 13 6.34 -36.03 -12.14
C THR A 13 6.96 -34.95 -11.24
N LEU A 14 8.23 -34.61 -11.47
CA LEU A 14 8.90 -33.53 -10.75
C LEU A 14 8.26 -32.16 -11.03
N GLN A 15 7.99 -31.83 -12.29
CA GLN A 15 7.35 -30.56 -12.65
C GLN A 15 5.95 -30.44 -12.05
N ASN A 16 5.17 -31.52 -12.08
CA ASN A 16 3.84 -31.56 -11.48
C ASN A 16 3.93 -31.41 -9.96
N GLY A 17 4.83 -32.13 -9.28
CA GLY A 17 5.03 -32.00 -7.83
C GLY A 17 5.39 -30.56 -7.44
N HIS A 18 6.32 -29.93 -8.15
CA HIS A 18 6.68 -28.54 -7.95
C HIS A 18 5.49 -27.59 -8.16
N ARG A 19 4.70 -27.79 -9.22
CA ARG A 19 3.51 -26.98 -9.54
C ARG A 19 2.41 -27.12 -8.47
N PHE A 20 2.18 -28.32 -7.95
CA PHE A 20 1.17 -28.56 -6.91
C PHE A 20 1.60 -28.04 -5.53
N ALA A 21 2.89 -28.17 -5.19
CA ALA A 21 3.41 -27.68 -3.91
C ALA A 21 3.53 -26.15 -3.87
N THR A 22 3.71 -25.50 -5.04
CA THR A 22 3.86 -24.04 -5.11
C THR A 22 2.49 -23.37 -5.21
N LYS A 23 2.14 -22.51 -4.23
CA LYS A 23 0.97 -21.64 -4.34
C LYS A 23 1.15 -20.70 -5.55
N ILE A 24 0.30 -20.81 -6.56
CA ILE A 24 0.25 -19.84 -7.67
C ILE A 24 -0.23 -18.51 -7.09
N VAL A 25 0.71 -17.64 -6.73
CA VAL A 25 0.41 -16.25 -6.42
C VAL A 25 0.12 -15.57 -7.75
N LYS A 26 -1.15 -15.21 -7.99
CA LYS A 26 -1.48 -14.31 -9.10
C LYS A 26 -0.58 -13.10 -8.95
N LYS A 27 0.33 -12.86 -9.92
CA LYS A 27 1.02 -11.58 -10.00
C LYS A 27 -0.08 -10.53 -10.00
N SER A 28 -0.13 -9.70 -8.95
CA SER A 28 -1.03 -8.56 -8.95
C SER A 28 -0.77 -7.82 -10.25
N THR A 29 -1.83 -7.57 -11.02
CA THR A 29 -1.76 -6.67 -12.17
C THR A 29 -1.06 -5.42 -11.67
N CYS A 30 0.16 -5.18 -12.15
CA CYS A 30 0.96 -4.04 -11.74
C CYS A 30 0.14 -2.82 -12.11
N THR A 31 -0.55 -2.22 -11.13
CA THR A 31 -1.16 -0.90 -11.27
C THR A 31 -0.10 -0.02 -11.91
N TYR A 32 -0.40 0.63 -13.03
CA TYR A 32 0.56 1.44 -13.77
C TYR A 32 1.30 2.37 -12.77
N ILE A 33 2.59 2.09 -12.55
CA ILE A 33 3.45 2.92 -11.72
C ILE A 33 4.24 3.79 -12.68
N HIS A 34 4.08 5.11 -12.58
CA HIS A 34 4.84 6.08 -13.36
C HIS A 34 6.35 5.74 -13.31
N PRO A 35 7.08 5.74 -14.44
CA PRO A 35 8.48 5.31 -14.51
C PRO A 35 9.38 5.92 -13.43
N ASN A 36 9.24 7.24 -13.20
CA ASN A 36 9.99 7.96 -12.16
C ASN A 36 9.77 7.39 -10.74
N ILE A 37 8.54 6.96 -10.39
CA ILE A 37 8.23 6.40 -9.07
C ILE A 37 8.81 4.98 -8.95
N LYS A 38 8.74 4.21 -10.04
CA LYS A 38 9.30 2.86 -10.09
C LYS A 38 10.80 2.88 -9.82
N ASP A 39 11.53 3.82 -10.43
CA ASP A 39 12.98 3.92 -10.25
C ASP A 39 13.35 4.44 -8.85
N LEU A 40 12.62 5.40 -8.30
CA LEU A 40 12.80 5.82 -6.90
C LEU A 40 12.60 4.67 -5.91
N ILE A 41 11.59 3.82 -6.12
CA ILE A 41 11.34 2.65 -5.27
C ILE A 41 12.49 1.64 -5.38
N LYS A 42 12.99 1.38 -6.59
CA LYS A 42 14.14 0.48 -6.80
C LYS A 42 15.37 1.00 -6.07
N THR A 43 15.71 2.28 -6.24
CA THR A 43 16.86 2.90 -5.59
C THR A 43 16.72 2.83 -4.07
N ARG A 44 15.56 3.22 -3.52
CA ARG A 44 15.29 3.11 -2.07
C ARG A 44 15.48 1.70 -1.54
N ASN A 45 14.96 0.69 -2.25
CA ASN A 45 15.07 -0.71 -1.84
C ASN A 45 16.52 -1.21 -1.89
N LYS A 46 17.28 -0.81 -2.92
CA LYS A 46 18.70 -1.14 -3.06
C LYS A 46 19.53 -0.50 -1.94
N THR A 47 19.41 0.81 -1.73
CA THR A 47 20.12 1.54 -0.66
C THR A 47 19.75 1.00 0.72
N LYS A 48 18.48 0.62 0.94
CA LYS A 48 18.05 -0.03 2.20
C LYS A 48 18.75 -1.37 2.41
N LYS A 49 18.83 -2.22 1.37
CA LYS A 49 19.52 -3.50 1.42
C LYS A 49 21.02 -3.31 1.70
N ASP A 50 21.64 -2.35 1.04
CA ASP A 50 23.07 -2.05 1.20
C ASP A 50 23.37 -1.52 2.62
N TRP A 51 22.52 -0.65 3.17
CA TRP A 51 22.64 -0.21 4.56
C TRP A 51 22.46 -1.35 5.57
N GLN A 52 21.48 -2.24 5.35
CA GLN A 52 21.27 -3.40 6.23
C GLN A 52 22.46 -4.36 6.23
N THR A 53 23.12 -4.51 5.08
CA THR A 53 24.27 -5.39 4.90
C THR A 53 25.56 -4.78 5.45
N LEU A 54 25.87 -3.55 5.05
CA LEU A 54 27.16 -2.91 5.32
C LEU A 54 27.15 -2.05 6.60
N ARG A 55 25.98 -1.62 7.06
CA ARG A 55 25.78 -0.72 8.23
C ARG A 55 26.56 0.59 8.17
N ILE A 56 26.89 1.06 6.97
CA ILE A 56 27.65 2.30 6.75
C ILE A 56 26.75 3.54 6.93
N PRO A 57 27.17 4.57 7.71
CA PRO A 57 26.39 5.79 7.93
C PRO A 57 26.09 6.62 6.67
N SER A 58 27.01 6.69 5.70
CA SER A 58 26.79 7.42 4.44
C SER A 58 25.60 6.86 3.64
N ILE A 59 25.47 5.54 3.59
CA ILE A 59 24.33 4.86 2.94
C ILE A 59 23.02 5.15 3.69
N LYS A 60 23.06 5.28 5.03
CA LYS A 60 21.89 5.69 5.81
C LYS A 60 21.47 7.12 5.49
N ALA A 61 22.43 8.04 5.32
CA ALA A 61 22.15 9.41 4.93
C ALA A 61 21.51 9.47 3.52
N GLU A 62 22.01 8.69 2.57
CA GLU A 62 21.44 8.57 1.23
C GLU A 62 20.01 8.01 1.27
N LEU A 63 19.79 6.93 2.04
CA LEU A 63 18.45 6.35 2.24
C LEU A 63 17.48 7.42 2.77
N ASN A 64 17.87 8.16 3.80
CA ASN A 64 17.04 9.22 4.38
C ASN A 64 16.77 10.35 3.37
N ARG A 65 17.72 10.69 2.50
CA ARG A 65 17.53 11.66 1.41
C ARG A 65 16.48 11.16 0.42
N ILE A 66 16.56 9.91 -0.01
CA ILE A 66 15.58 9.30 -0.92
C ILE A 66 14.18 9.29 -0.29
N GLU A 67 14.07 8.92 0.98
CA GLU A 67 12.78 8.93 1.70
C GLU A 67 12.17 10.34 1.81
N LYS A 68 13.00 11.36 2.06
CA LYS A 68 12.55 12.76 2.06
C LYS A 68 12.04 13.20 0.69
N LEU A 69 12.74 12.83 -0.39
CA LEU A 69 12.31 13.12 -1.76
C LEU A 69 10.97 12.46 -2.08
N MET A 70 10.79 11.20 -1.69
CA MET A 70 9.51 10.50 -1.87
C MET A 70 8.37 11.22 -1.14
N LYS A 71 8.56 11.59 0.14
CA LYS A 71 7.55 12.35 0.90
C LYS A 71 7.24 13.70 0.26
N LYS A 72 8.26 14.39 -0.28
CA LYS A 72 8.07 15.67 -0.96
C LYS A 72 7.18 15.52 -2.20
N LEU A 73 7.50 14.56 -3.07
CA LEU A 73 6.72 14.27 -4.29
C LEU A 73 5.27 13.89 -3.95
N GLU A 74 5.07 13.09 -2.91
CA GLU A 74 3.74 12.68 -2.46
C GLU A 74 2.92 13.90 -1.97
N ASN A 75 3.56 14.83 -1.26
CA ASN A 75 2.92 16.06 -0.80
C ASN A 75 2.64 17.02 -1.95
N GLU A 76 3.55 17.16 -2.92
CA GLU A 76 3.35 17.96 -4.14
C GLU A 76 2.17 17.43 -4.96
N SER A 77 2.06 16.10 -5.14
CA SER A 77 0.90 15.48 -5.79
C SER A 77 -0.40 15.80 -5.06
N ARG A 78 -0.44 15.56 -3.74
CA ARG A 78 -1.63 15.87 -2.92
C ARG A 78 -2.00 17.35 -2.95
N GLN A 79 -1.01 18.22 -3.03
CA GLN A 79 -1.24 19.66 -3.13
C GLN A 79 -1.85 20.01 -4.49
N LYS A 80 -1.32 19.42 -5.58
CA LYS A 80 -1.85 19.60 -6.93
C LYS A 80 -3.32 19.14 -7.03
N ASP A 81 -3.64 17.98 -6.48
CA ASP A 81 -5.01 17.45 -6.48
C ASP A 81 -5.96 18.41 -5.73
N LYS A 82 -5.51 18.98 -4.61
CA LYS A 82 -6.29 19.99 -3.87
C LYS A 82 -6.45 21.29 -4.64
N THR A 83 -5.42 21.77 -5.33
CA THR A 83 -5.51 23.01 -6.11
C THR A 83 -6.46 22.85 -7.29
N GLU A 84 -6.38 21.72 -8.00
CA GLU A 84 -7.30 21.38 -9.09
C GLU A 84 -8.74 21.24 -8.58
N GLU A 85 -8.94 20.60 -7.42
CA GLU A 85 -10.26 20.54 -6.78
C GLU A 85 -10.79 21.94 -6.44
N LEU A 86 -9.94 22.87 -5.97
CA LEU A 86 -10.36 24.23 -5.64
C LEU A 86 -10.67 25.07 -6.88
N GLU A 87 -9.88 24.94 -7.94
CA GLU A 87 -10.09 25.65 -9.21
C GLU A 87 -11.40 25.22 -9.91
N THR A 88 -11.82 23.96 -9.71
CA THR A 88 -13.07 23.43 -10.26
C THR A 88 -14.32 23.83 -9.46
N LEU A 89 -14.18 24.48 -8.30
CA LEU A 89 -15.34 24.94 -7.52
C LEU A 89 -16.02 26.13 -8.18
N ASN A 90 -17.34 26.03 -8.34
CA ASN A 90 -18.16 27.08 -8.91
C ASN A 90 -19.35 27.40 -7.97
N PRO A 91 -19.63 28.69 -7.67
CA PRO A 91 -20.81 29.11 -6.93
C PRO A 91 -22.15 28.75 -7.61
N GLU A 92 -22.24 28.82 -8.93
CA GLU A 92 -23.49 28.60 -9.70
C GLU A 92 -23.97 27.14 -9.60
N ASN A 93 -23.03 26.21 -9.57
CA ASN A 93 -23.29 24.77 -9.60
C ASN A 93 -23.56 24.21 -8.19
N GLY A 94 -23.50 25.05 -7.14
CA GLY A 94 -23.61 24.64 -5.73
C GLY A 94 -22.43 23.82 -5.18
N THR A 95 -21.39 23.56 -5.99
CA THR A 95 -20.21 22.77 -5.60
C THR A 95 -19.40 23.47 -4.52
N LEU A 96 -19.21 24.79 -4.65
CA LEU A 96 -18.53 25.62 -3.65
C LEU A 96 -19.22 25.53 -2.28
N TRP A 97 -20.55 25.66 -2.24
CA TRP A 97 -21.34 25.58 -1.01
C TRP A 97 -21.28 24.20 -0.36
N THR A 98 -21.32 23.14 -1.17
CA THR A 98 -21.20 21.76 -0.68
C THR A 98 -19.85 21.52 -0.03
N LYS A 99 -18.76 21.95 -0.69
CA LYS A 99 -17.40 21.84 -0.14
C LYS A 99 -17.24 22.64 1.15
N ALA A 100 -17.71 23.90 1.17
CA ALA A 100 -17.67 24.74 2.36
C ALA A 100 -18.44 24.12 3.54
N LYS A 101 -19.60 23.51 3.27
CA LYS A 101 -20.38 22.78 4.29
C LYS A 101 -19.59 21.60 4.85
N ILE A 102 -18.93 20.80 4.00
CA ILE A 102 -18.08 19.68 4.43
C ILE A 102 -16.91 20.17 5.28
N MET A 103 -16.22 21.24 4.87
CA MET A 103 -15.08 21.80 5.63
C MET A 103 -15.49 22.34 7.00
N ARG A 104 -16.72 22.85 7.14
CA ARG A 104 -17.26 23.32 8.43
C ARG A 104 -17.74 22.18 9.33
N ARG A 105 -17.91 20.95 8.83
CA ARG A 105 -18.33 19.83 9.67
C ARG A 105 -17.25 19.56 10.70
N LYS A 106 -17.61 19.72 11.97
CA LYS A 106 -16.77 19.27 13.08
C LYS A 106 -16.80 17.74 13.08
N ALA A 107 -15.63 17.12 13.24
CA ALA A 107 -15.57 15.68 13.46
C ALA A 107 -16.38 15.35 14.71
N LEU A 108 -17.41 14.52 14.55
CA LEU A 108 -18.16 14.03 15.70
C LEU A 108 -17.22 13.15 16.51
N LYS A 109 -17.04 13.47 17.79
CA LYS A 109 -16.31 12.61 18.71
C LYS A 109 -17.19 11.39 18.97
N ILE A 110 -17.00 10.33 18.18
CA ILE A 110 -17.66 9.05 18.41
C ILE A 110 -17.12 8.52 19.74
N PRO A 111 -17.96 8.39 20.80
CA PRO A 111 -17.50 7.85 22.06
C PRO A 111 -17.10 6.38 21.86
N ALA A 112 -16.12 5.93 22.63
CA ALA A 112 -15.71 4.53 22.57
C ALA A 112 -16.85 3.61 23.00
N LEU A 113 -17.04 2.51 22.28
CA LEU A 113 -17.97 1.45 22.66
C LEU A 113 -17.52 0.85 24.00
N LYS A 114 -18.38 0.95 25.02
CA LYS A 114 -18.16 0.36 26.34
C LYS A 114 -19.02 -0.89 26.43
N GLY A 115 -18.39 -2.05 26.56
CA GLY A 115 -19.08 -3.26 26.99
C GLY A 115 -19.30 -3.24 28.50
N GLU A 116 -19.93 -4.29 29.04
CA GLU A 116 -20.34 -4.38 30.45
C GLU A 116 -19.21 -4.12 31.46
N PHE A 117 -17.98 -4.54 31.14
CA PHE A 117 -16.84 -4.46 32.07
C PHE A 117 -15.60 -3.73 31.53
N LYS A 118 -15.54 -3.41 30.22
CA LYS A 118 -14.37 -2.80 29.57
C LYS A 118 -14.70 -2.15 28.22
N LEU A 119 -13.76 -1.37 27.68
CA LEU A 119 -13.84 -0.88 26.31
C LEU A 119 -13.94 -2.07 25.32
N ALA A 120 -14.87 -2.02 24.38
CA ALA A 120 -15.01 -3.05 23.35
C ALA A 120 -13.91 -2.84 22.29
N LEU A 121 -12.81 -3.59 22.43
CA LEU A 121 -11.64 -3.47 21.54
C LEU A 121 -11.73 -4.49 20.39
N SER A 122 -12.16 -5.71 20.69
CA SER A 122 -12.23 -6.81 19.73
C SER A 122 -13.50 -6.76 18.87
N GLY A 123 -13.49 -7.44 17.72
CA GLY A 123 -14.68 -7.55 16.86
C GLY A 123 -15.89 -8.18 17.58
N PRO A 124 -15.71 -9.35 18.24
CA PRO A 124 -16.74 -9.95 19.08
C PRO A 124 -17.23 -9.02 20.21
N ASP A 125 -16.31 -8.37 20.94
CA ASP A 125 -16.69 -7.44 22.03
C ASP A 125 -17.64 -6.34 21.50
N LYS A 126 -17.38 -5.86 20.29
CA LYS A 126 -18.20 -4.82 19.66
C LYS A 126 -19.57 -5.35 19.22
N ALA A 127 -19.66 -6.60 18.77
CA ALA A 127 -20.93 -7.23 18.40
C ALA A 127 -21.82 -7.42 19.64
N GLU A 128 -21.26 -7.97 20.72
CA GLU A 128 -21.94 -8.15 22.00
C GLU A 128 -22.38 -6.83 22.65
N THR A 129 -21.70 -5.72 22.34
CA THR A 129 -22.08 -4.38 22.85
C THR A 129 -23.18 -3.71 22.02
N ILE A 130 -23.41 -4.17 20.79
CA ILE A 130 -24.34 -3.54 19.82
C ILE A 130 -25.68 -4.30 19.72
N ASP A 131 -25.69 -5.60 20.03
CA ASP A 131 -26.92 -6.41 20.17
C ASP A 131 -27.68 -6.11 21.48
#